data_AF-A0A7W0XFS4-F1
#
_entry.id   AF-A0A7W0XFS4-F1
#
_cell.length_a   1.000
_cell.length_b   1.000
_cell.length_c   1.000
_cell.angle_alpha   90.00
_cell.angle_beta   90.00
_cell.angle_gamma   90.00
#
_symmetry.space_group_name_H-M   'P 1'
#
loop_
_entity.id
_entity.type
_entity.pdbx_description
1 polymer ?
#
loop_
_entity_poly.entity_id
_entity_poly.type
_entity_poly.pdbx_seq_one_letter_code
_entity_poly.pdbx_strand_id
1 'polypeptide(L)'
;MPEEIRTGQDIARPITIEVGDQRAEINLQPTPGSVYLTLLTSMFMHGSIMHLFGNMLFLWIFGDNLEHALGRARYISFYLLTGLIASLAHIISTFVIGDNPFIPSLGASGAISGVLGGYLVLYPKRSVRVIMLRMLTTVPAVVAIGLWFVFQLISAFGVIGAGPQSGGGVAFMAHIGGFVAGLALVKVFSIGRNQGSYA
;
A
#
# COMPACT_ATOMS: atom_id res chain seq x y z
N MET A 1 -3.12 11.48 13.01
CA MET A 1 -2.13 10.49 13.49
C MET A 1 -2.68 9.80 14.73
N PRO A 2 -2.72 8.46 14.76
CA PRO A 2 -3.14 7.71 15.95
C PRO A 2 -2.30 8.09 17.19
N GLU A 3 -2.95 8.19 18.34
CA GLU A 3 -2.30 8.65 19.58
C GLU A 3 -1.23 7.66 20.04
N GLU A 4 -1.47 6.36 19.84
CA GLU A 4 -0.56 5.28 20.16
C GLU A 4 0.76 5.38 19.40
N ILE A 5 0.72 5.79 18.12
CA ILE A 5 1.93 5.98 17.31
C ILE A 5 2.67 7.26 17.73
N ARG A 6 1.94 8.30 18.15
CA ARG A 6 2.53 9.57 18.57
C ARG A 6 3.25 9.46 19.92
N THR A 7 2.64 8.76 20.87
CA THR A 7 3.15 8.63 22.25
C THR A 7 4.02 7.39 22.43
N GLY A 8 3.89 6.40 21.55
CA GLY A 8 4.46 5.06 21.73
C GLY A 8 3.80 4.26 22.86
N GLN A 9 2.74 4.80 23.47
CA GLN A 9 2.00 4.16 24.55
C GLN A 9 0.76 3.49 23.99
N ASP A 10 0.58 2.24 24.36
CA ASP A 10 -0.58 1.46 23.99
C ASP A 10 -1.81 1.93 24.77
N ILE A 11 -2.87 2.29 24.06
CA ILE A 11 -4.09 2.83 24.67
C ILE A 11 -5.10 1.69 24.77
N ALA A 12 -5.00 0.91 25.84
CA ALA A 12 -5.92 -0.18 26.14
C ALA A 12 -7.06 0.30 27.05
N ARG A 13 -7.96 1.14 26.51
CA ARG A 13 -9.15 1.64 27.21
C ARG A 13 -10.39 1.63 26.32
N PRO A 14 -11.60 1.58 26.88
CA PRO A 14 -12.81 1.85 26.13
C PRO A 14 -12.78 3.27 25.55
N ILE A 15 -13.06 3.39 24.25
CA ILE A 15 -13.27 4.68 23.59
C ILE A 15 -14.72 4.76 23.11
N THR A 16 -15.38 5.87 23.40
CA THR A 16 -16.73 6.13 22.90
C THR A 16 -16.63 6.89 21.58
N ILE A 17 -17.27 6.36 20.53
CA ILE A 17 -17.37 6.99 19.23
C ILE A 17 -18.83 7.39 19.02
N GLU A 18 -19.04 8.66 18.67
CA GLU A 18 -20.35 9.20 18.31
C GLU A 18 -20.41 9.41 16.79
N VAL A 19 -21.39 8.81 16.13
CA VAL A 19 -21.65 8.99 14.69
C VAL A 19 -23.12 9.38 14.52
N GLY A 20 -23.38 10.68 14.38
CA GLY A 20 -24.74 11.22 14.45
C GLY A 20 -25.34 10.99 15.85
N ASP A 21 -26.54 10.42 15.92
CA ASP A 21 -27.21 10.10 17.19
C ASP A 21 -26.79 8.74 17.79
N GLN A 22 -25.92 7.99 17.10
CA GLN A 22 -25.48 6.67 17.56
C GLN A 22 -24.20 6.78 18.38
N ARG A 23 -24.19 6.12 19.54
CA ARG A 23 -23.02 5.91 20.38
C ARG A 23 -22.57 4.46 20.32
N ALA A 24 -21.31 4.24 19.98
CA ALA A 24 -20.67 2.94 20.05
C ALA A 24 -19.46 3.00 20.98
N GLU A 25 -19.28 1.98 21.81
CA GLU A 25 -18.10 1.83 22.66
C GLU A 25 -17.17 0.78 22.04
N ILE A 26 -15.94 1.17 21.74
CA ILE A 26 -14.91 0.27 21.25
C ILE A 26 -13.94 0.00 22.38
N ASN A 27 -13.87 -1.25 22.81
CA ASN A 27 -12.94 -1.71 23.83
C ASN A 27 -11.57 -2.00 23.21
N LEU A 28 -10.67 -1.01 23.23
CA LEU A 28 -9.30 -1.21 22.76
C LEU A 28 -8.59 -2.23 23.65
N GLN A 29 -8.02 -3.24 23.01
CA GLN A 29 -7.27 -4.31 23.67
C GLN A 29 -5.78 -3.98 23.67
N PRO A 30 -5.02 -4.45 24.66
CA PRO A 30 -3.59 -4.26 24.69
C PRO A 30 -2.91 -4.93 23.49
N THR A 31 -1.97 -4.23 22.88
CA THR A 31 -1.15 -4.72 21.79
C THR A 31 -0.14 -5.73 22.32
N PRO A 32 0.00 -6.92 21.69
CA PRO A 32 1.07 -7.85 22.04
C PRO A 32 2.42 -7.28 21.60
N GLY A 33 3.08 -6.54 22.50
CA GLY A 33 4.40 -5.95 22.31
C GLY A 33 4.37 -4.44 22.07
N SER A 34 5.32 -3.94 21.27
CA SER A 34 5.42 -2.50 20.99
C SER A 34 4.36 -2.03 20.00
N VAL A 35 3.76 -0.87 20.24
CA VAL A 35 2.87 -0.21 19.26
C VAL A 35 3.57 -0.03 17.90
N TYR A 36 4.87 0.27 17.89
CA TYR A 36 5.61 0.42 16.62
C TYR A 36 5.75 -0.88 15.83
N LEU A 37 5.68 -2.04 16.50
CA LEU A 37 5.68 -3.33 15.82
C LEU A 37 4.43 -3.49 14.94
N THR A 38 3.33 -2.82 15.28
CA THR A 38 2.11 -2.83 14.46
C THR A 38 2.32 -2.21 13.07
N LEU A 39 3.27 -1.29 12.90
CA LEU A 39 3.62 -0.73 11.59
C LEU A 39 4.17 -1.80 10.64
N LEU A 40 4.84 -2.81 11.20
CA LEU A 40 5.38 -3.93 10.46
C LEU A 40 4.35 -5.06 10.33
N THR A 41 3.71 -5.47 11.42
CA THR A 41 2.80 -6.63 11.41
C THR A 41 1.51 -6.35 10.64
N SER A 42 1.05 -5.10 10.60
CA SER A 42 -0.10 -4.69 9.77
C SER A 42 0.09 -4.95 8.28
N MET A 43 1.34 -4.99 7.79
CA MET A 43 1.66 -5.32 6.39
C MET A 43 1.24 -6.75 6.01
N PHE A 44 1.00 -7.62 6.99
CA PHE A 44 0.64 -9.03 6.77
C PHE A 44 -0.83 -9.32 7.10
N MET A 45 -1.58 -8.34 7.63
CA MET A 45 -3.00 -8.49 7.95
C MET A 45 -3.88 -8.22 6.73
N HIS A 46 -5.03 -8.89 6.63
CA HIS A 46 -5.96 -8.71 5.51
C HIS A 46 -7.40 -8.70 6.03
N GLY A 47 -8.16 -7.68 5.61
CA GLY A 47 -9.56 -7.52 6.04
C GLY A 47 -10.56 -8.50 5.40
N SER A 48 -10.17 -9.20 4.33
CA SER A 48 -11.01 -10.19 3.67
C SER A 48 -10.20 -11.16 2.80
N ILE A 49 -10.80 -12.30 2.45
CA ILE A 49 -10.20 -13.29 1.54
C ILE A 49 -9.93 -12.68 0.15
N MET A 50 -10.88 -11.87 -0.36
CA MET A 50 -10.71 -11.22 -1.66
C MET A 50 -9.56 -10.20 -1.65
N HIS A 51 -9.36 -9.50 -0.53
CA HIS A 51 -8.22 -8.59 -0.36
C HIS A 51 -6.89 -9.37 -0.39
N LEU A 52 -6.80 -10.49 0.33
CA LEU A 52 -5.62 -11.37 0.28
C LEU A 52 -5.37 -11.89 -1.13
N PHE A 53 -6.40 -12.40 -1.81
CA PHE A 53 -6.29 -12.90 -3.18
C PHE A 53 -5.77 -11.81 -4.13
N GLY A 54 -6.30 -10.60 -4.04
CA GLY A 54 -5.83 -9.46 -4.83
C GLY A 54 -4.34 -9.19 -4.61
N ASN A 55 -3.90 -9.09 -3.35
CA ASN A 55 -2.50 -8.86 -3.02
C ASN A 55 -1.58 -9.95 -3.58
N MET A 56 -1.97 -11.22 -3.44
CA MET A 56 -1.19 -12.34 -3.98
C MET A 56 -1.15 -12.34 -5.51
N LEU A 57 -2.24 -11.96 -6.17
CA LEU A 57 -2.30 -11.83 -7.63
C LEU A 57 -1.31 -10.77 -8.14
N PHE A 58 -1.25 -9.60 -7.49
CA PHE A 58 -0.29 -8.55 -7.87
C PHE A 58 1.16 -8.99 -7.62
N LEU A 59 1.44 -9.65 -6.49
CA LEU A 59 2.78 -10.21 -6.24
C LEU A 59 3.15 -11.28 -7.26
N TRP A 60 2.22 -12.12 -7.67
CA TRP A 60 2.46 -13.14 -8.68
C TRP A 60 2.79 -12.55 -10.06
N ILE A 61 2.10 -11.47 -10.46
CA ILE A 61 2.31 -10.83 -11.77
C ILE A 61 3.62 -10.00 -11.79
N PHE A 62 3.87 -9.22 -10.74
CA PHE A 62 4.93 -8.21 -10.74
C PHE A 62 6.13 -8.55 -9.85
N GLY A 63 5.90 -9.28 -8.76
CA GLY A 63 6.91 -9.60 -7.75
C GLY A 63 8.06 -10.43 -8.30
N ASP A 64 7.77 -11.50 -9.06
CA ASP A 64 8.78 -12.40 -9.62
C ASP A 64 9.83 -11.64 -10.46
N ASN A 65 9.38 -10.80 -11.38
CA ASN A 65 10.27 -10.01 -12.23
C ASN A 65 11.14 -9.03 -11.41
N LEU A 66 10.56 -8.40 -10.38
CA LEU A 66 11.29 -7.47 -9.53
C LEU A 66 12.27 -8.21 -8.61
N GLU A 67 11.89 -9.36 -8.07
CA GLU A 67 12.76 -10.22 -7.27
C GLU A 67 13.95 -10.70 -8.10
N HIS A 68 13.74 -11.11 -9.35
CA HIS A 68 14.83 -11.45 -10.26
C HIS A 68 15.77 -10.25 -10.49
N ALA A 69 15.23 -9.05 -10.68
CA ALA A 69 16.04 -7.84 -10.84
C ALA A 69 16.90 -7.52 -9.61
N LEU A 70 16.31 -7.59 -8.41
CA LEU A 70 16.96 -7.16 -7.17
C LEU A 70 17.76 -8.27 -6.48
N GLY A 71 17.39 -9.53 -6.70
CA GLY A 71 17.79 -10.68 -5.89
C GLY A 71 16.97 -10.79 -4.60
N ARG A 72 16.81 -12.03 -4.10
CA ARG A 72 15.89 -12.40 -3.01
C ARG A 72 16.01 -11.49 -1.76
N ALA A 73 17.22 -11.34 -1.23
CA ALA A 73 17.43 -10.58 0.00
C ALA A 73 17.10 -9.08 -0.17
N ARG A 74 17.49 -8.49 -1.31
CA ARG A 74 17.21 -7.08 -1.59
C ARG A 74 15.74 -6.85 -1.89
N TYR A 75 15.08 -7.80 -2.54
CA TYR A 75 13.64 -7.75 -2.78
C TYR A 75 12.85 -7.75 -1.47
N ILE A 76 13.18 -8.63 -0.52
CA ILE A 76 12.53 -8.66 0.80
C ILE A 76 12.76 -7.32 1.52
N SER A 77 13.99 -6.83 1.57
CA SER A 77 14.28 -5.54 2.21
C SER A 77 13.57 -4.37 1.52
N PHE A 78 13.48 -4.38 0.19
CA PHE A 78 12.76 -3.38 -0.59
C PHE A 78 11.26 -3.41 -0.30
N TYR A 79 10.66 -4.61 -0.25
CA TYR A 79 9.25 -4.81 0.08
C TYR A 79 8.92 -4.30 1.48
N LEU A 80 9.73 -4.67 2.49
CA LEU A 80 9.54 -4.21 3.87
C LEU A 80 9.71 -2.69 3.99
N LEU A 81 10.76 -2.12 3.39
CA LEU A 81 11.04 -0.69 3.48
C LEU A 81 9.96 0.15 2.79
N THR A 82 9.54 -0.23 1.57
CA THR A 82 8.47 0.50 0.86
C THR A 82 7.12 0.36 1.57
N GLY A 83 6.84 -0.78 2.20
CA GLY A 83 5.67 -0.97 3.06
C GLY A 83 5.68 -0.09 4.31
N LEU A 84 6.82 0.03 4.99
CA LEU A 84 6.95 0.95 6.12
C LEU A 84 6.76 2.42 5.70
N ILE A 85 7.34 2.82 4.56
CA ILE A 85 7.15 4.17 4.02
C ILE A 85 5.67 4.39 3.63
N ALA A 86 5.00 3.38 3.08
CA ALA A 86 3.57 3.43 2.78
C ALA A 86 2.74 3.67 4.06
N SER A 87 2.98 2.90 5.12
CA SER A 87 2.30 3.07 6.41
C SER A 87 2.53 4.47 6.98
N LEU A 88 3.77 4.98 6.91
CA LEU A 88 4.10 6.33 7.35
C LEU A 88 3.40 7.41 6.50
N ALA A 89 3.32 7.23 5.18
CA ALA A 89 2.64 8.17 4.30
C ALA A 89 1.16 8.31 4.64
N HIS A 90 0.47 7.20 4.93
CA HIS A 90 -0.92 7.22 5.40
C HIS A 90 -1.06 7.88 6.77
N ILE A 91 -0.17 7.55 7.72
CA ILE A 91 -0.20 8.17 9.05
C ILE A 91 -0.02 9.70 8.95
N ILE A 92 0.91 10.15 8.10
CA ILE A 92 1.15 11.57 7.86
C ILE A 92 -0.06 12.22 7.17
N SER A 93 -0.73 11.56 6.22
CA SER A 93 -1.90 12.14 5.54
C SER A 93 -3.05 12.43 6.50
N THR A 94 -3.29 11.55 7.48
CA THR A 94 -4.31 11.80 8.53
C THR A 94 -4.04 13.05 9.35
N PHE A 95 -2.79 13.52 9.39
CA PHE A 95 -2.41 14.73 10.13
C PHE A 95 -2.37 15.97 9.23
N VAL A 96 -1.78 15.86 8.05
CA VAL A 96 -1.50 17.00 7.17
C VAL A 96 -2.71 17.40 6.33
N ILE A 97 -3.47 16.41 5.86
CA ILE A 97 -4.54 16.61 4.87
C ILE A 97 -5.92 16.34 5.49
N GLY A 98 -5.96 15.89 6.75
CA GLY A 98 -7.21 15.60 7.47
C GLY A 98 -7.90 14.32 6.98
N ASP A 99 -7.14 13.39 6.42
CA ASP A 99 -7.64 12.07 6.04
C ASP A 99 -8.28 11.36 7.25
N ASN A 100 -9.32 10.58 6.99
CA ASN A 100 -10.09 9.93 8.06
C ASN A 100 -9.18 8.96 8.87
N PRO A 101 -8.92 9.25 10.16
CA PRO A 101 -8.02 8.44 10.98
C PRO A 101 -8.57 7.06 11.32
N PHE A 102 -9.88 6.82 11.10
CA PHE A 102 -10.53 5.55 11.32
C PHE A 102 -10.42 4.59 10.13
N ILE A 103 -9.84 5.02 9.01
CA ILE A 103 -9.53 4.12 7.89
C ILE A 103 -8.29 3.31 8.26
N PRO A 104 -8.40 2.00 8.53
CA PRO A 104 -7.27 1.22 8.97
C PRO A 104 -6.29 0.97 7.82
N SER A 105 -5.02 1.29 8.03
CA SER A 105 -3.93 0.88 7.13
C SER A 105 -3.47 -0.53 7.49
N LEU A 106 -4.22 -1.53 7.02
CA LEU A 106 -3.85 -2.95 7.13
C LEU A 106 -3.73 -3.54 5.72
N GLY A 107 -2.68 -4.32 5.47
CA GLY A 107 -2.48 -4.96 4.18
C GLY A 107 -1.07 -4.89 3.63
N ALA A 108 -0.76 -5.89 2.83
CA ALA A 108 0.43 -5.95 1.97
C ALA A 108 0.43 -4.89 0.86
N SER A 109 -0.73 -4.29 0.57
CA SER A 109 -0.97 -3.47 -0.60
C SER A 109 -0.08 -2.22 -0.69
N GLY A 110 0.32 -1.61 0.43
CA GLY A 110 1.30 -0.51 0.45
C GLY A 110 2.68 -0.93 -0.05
N ALA A 111 3.20 -2.07 0.43
CA ALA A 111 4.46 -2.63 -0.04
C ALA A 111 4.38 -3.10 -1.51
N ILE A 112 3.25 -3.72 -1.89
CA ILE A 112 2.97 -4.09 -3.29
C ILE A 112 2.94 -2.86 -4.19
N SER A 113 2.41 -1.74 -3.71
CA SER A 113 2.46 -0.47 -4.45
C SER A 113 3.91 -0.04 -4.69
N GLY A 114 4.80 -0.24 -3.73
CA GLY A 114 6.25 -0.09 -3.91
C GLY A 114 6.85 -1.03 -4.95
N VAL A 115 6.41 -2.29 -4.98
CA VAL A 115 6.77 -3.25 -6.05
C VAL A 115 6.32 -2.72 -7.42
N LEU A 116 5.10 -2.18 -7.54
CA LEU A 116 4.60 -1.62 -8.80
C LEU A 116 5.37 -0.37 -9.23
N GLY A 117 5.70 0.53 -8.31
CA GLY A 117 6.55 1.69 -8.58
C GLY A 117 7.93 1.25 -9.08
N GLY A 118 8.55 0.29 -8.39
CA GLY A 118 9.83 -0.27 -8.82
C GLY A 118 9.77 -0.94 -10.19
N TYR A 119 8.72 -1.74 -10.42
CA TYR A 119 8.46 -2.40 -11.70
C TYR A 119 8.31 -1.40 -12.83
N LEU A 120 7.59 -0.30 -12.62
CA LEU A 120 7.37 0.72 -13.65
C LEU A 120 8.68 1.37 -14.12
N VAL A 121 9.65 1.56 -13.23
CA VAL A 121 10.97 2.11 -13.59
C VAL A 121 11.79 1.11 -14.40
N LEU A 122 11.78 -0.17 -14.02
CA LEU A 122 12.63 -1.18 -14.63
C LEU A 122 12.04 -1.80 -15.90
N TYR A 123 10.71 -1.91 -15.97
CA TYR A 123 9.99 -2.66 -17.01
C TYR A 123 8.80 -1.89 -17.61
N PRO A 124 8.91 -0.60 -17.97
CA PRO A 124 7.77 0.23 -18.37
C PRO A 124 7.04 -0.29 -19.63
N LYS A 125 7.77 -0.92 -20.55
CA LYS A 125 7.24 -1.42 -21.83
C LYS A 125 6.82 -2.89 -21.79
N ARG A 126 7.03 -3.58 -20.66
CA ARG A 126 6.75 -5.01 -20.56
C ARG A 126 5.24 -5.25 -20.61
N SER A 127 4.84 -6.24 -21.39
CA SER A 127 3.45 -6.60 -21.60
C SER A 127 2.83 -7.23 -20.35
N VAL A 128 1.74 -6.64 -19.87
CA VAL A 128 0.95 -7.13 -18.73
C VAL A 128 -0.43 -7.51 -19.23
N ARG A 129 -0.89 -8.71 -18.87
CA ARG A 129 -2.27 -9.14 -19.14
C ARG A 129 -3.19 -8.52 -18.10
N VAL A 130 -4.19 -7.78 -18.57
CA VAL A 130 -5.20 -7.12 -17.74
C VAL A 130 -6.59 -7.54 -18.19
N ILE A 131 -7.53 -7.56 -17.25
CA ILE A 131 -8.95 -7.75 -17.56
C ILE A 131 -9.53 -6.36 -17.82
N MET A 132 -9.92 -6.10 -19.08
CA MET A 132 -10.53 -4.84 -19.48
C MET A 132 -11.85 -5.14 -20.18
N LEU A 133 -12.96 -4.55 -19.68
CA LEU A 133 -14.31 -4.73 -20.25
C LEU A 133 -14.70 -6.21 -20.47
N ARG A 134 -14.38 -7.09 -19.50
CA ARG A 134 -14.58 -8.56 -19.54
C ARG A 134 -13.71 -9.34 -20.53
N MET A 135 -12.75 -8.71 -21.19
CA MET A 135 -11.79 -9.37 -22.07
C MET A 135 -10.38 -9.37 -21.46
N LEU A 136 -9.63 -10.45 -21.63
CA LEU A 136 -8.20 -10.45 -21.37
C LEU A 136 -7.51 -9.72 -22.51
N THR A 137 -6.89 -8.59 -22.20
CA THR A 137 -6.06 -7.84 -23.14
C THR A 137 -4.66 -7.68 -22.58
N THR A 138 -3.71 -7.37 -23.46
CA THR A 138 -2.32 -7.14 -23.07
C THR A 138 -1.99 -5.69 -23.32
N VAL A 139 -1.51 -5.00 -22.29
CA VAL A 139 -1.09 -3.60 -22.38
C VAL A 139 0.31 -3.44 -21.81
N PRO A 140 1.06 -2.41 -22.21
CA PRO A 140 2.32 -2.08 -21.57
C PRO A 140 2.13 -1.81 -20.08
N ALA A 141 3.10 -2.21 -19.25
CA ALA A 141 3.06 -2.01 -17.81
C ALA A 141 2.85 -0.53 -17.43
N VAL A 142 3.44 0.40 -18.18
CA VAL A 142 3.21 1.85 -17.98
C VAL A 142 1.75 2.24 -18.11
N VAL A 143 0.99 1.60 -18.99
CA VAL A 143 -0.44 1.87 -19.15
C VAL A 143 -1.21 1.24 -17.98
N ALA A 144 -1.01 -0.05 -17.70
CA ALA A 144 -1.73 -0.75 -16.62
C ALA A 144 -1.48 -0.11 -15.25
N ILE A 145 -0.20 0.04 -14.89
CA ILE A 145 0.24 0.57 -13.60
C ILE A 145 -0.05 2.07 -13.52
N GLY A 146 0.17 2.82 -14.60
CA GLY A 146 -0.08 4.26 -14.65
C GLY A 146 -1.55 4.60 -14.45
N LEU A 147 -2.46 3.92 -15.14
CA LEU A 147 -3.90 4.09 -14.96
C LEU A 147 -4.34 3.71 -13.54
N TRP A 148 -3.83 2.60 -13.00
CA TRP A 148 -4.09 2.21 -11.61
C TRP A 148 -3.62 3.27 -10.62
N PHE A 149 -2.43 3.85 -10.81
CA PHE A 149 -1.89 4.90 -9.94
C PHE A 149 -2.68 6.21 -10.04
N VAL A 150 -3.08 6.61 -11.24
CA VAL A 150 -3.98 7.76 -11.43
C VAL A 150 -5.31 7.55 -10.70
N PHE A 151 -5.86 6.33 -10.75
CA PHE A 151 -7.05 5.99 -9.97
C PHE A 151 -6.81 6.12 -8.45
N GLN A 152 -5.63 5.75 -7.94
CA GLN A 152 -5.29 5.97 -6.52
C GLN A 152 -5.30 7.47 -6.17
N LEU A 153 -4.71 8.33 -7.00
CA LEU A 153 -4.69 9.78 -6.78
C LEU A 153 -6.10 10.38 -6.78
N ILE A 154 -6.89 10.05 -7.80
CA ILE A 154 -8.27 10.53 -7.91
C ILE A 154 -9.09 10.13 -6.68
N SER A 155 -8.93 8.87 -6.24
CA SER A 155 -9.65 8.33 -5.09
C SER A 155 -9.20 8.95 -3.77
N ALA A 156 -7.90 9.21 -3.62
CA ALA A 156 -7.35 9.87 -2.43
C ALA A 156 -7.88 11.31 -2.27
N PHE A 157 -8.04 12.04 -3.38
CA PHE A 157 -8.45 13.45 -3.34
C PHE A 157 -9.94 13.68 -3.65
N GLY A 158 -10.74 12.61 -3.84
CA GLY A 158 -12.18 12.70 -4.04
C GLY A 158 -12.62 13.44 -5.31
N VAL A 159 -11.76 13.52 -6.33
CA VAL A 159 -11.95 14.37 -7.53
C VAL A 159 -13.13 13.90 -8.41
N ILE A 160 -13.53 12.64 -8.33
CA ILE A 160 -14.66 12.08 -9.10
C ILE A 160 -15.71 11.55 -8.13
N GLY A 161 -16.48 12.46 -7.49
CA GLY A 161 -17.76 12.19 -6.80
C GLY A 161 -17.74 11.18 -5.64
N ALA A 162 -16.60 10.54 -5.41
CA ALA A 162 -16.37 9.56 -4.41
C ALA A 162 -15.41 10.17 -3.40
N GLY A 163 -15.93 10.98 -2.46
CA GLY A 163 -15.12 11.51 -1.37
C GLY A 163 -14.42 10.39 -0.56
N PRO A 164 -13.53 10.74 0.39
CA PRO A 164 -12.84 9.78 1.26
C PRO A 164 -13.77 8.77 1.96
N GLN A 165 -15.06 9.08 2.04
CA GLN A 165 -16.11 8.29 2.68
C GLN A 165 -16.75 7.22 1.77
N SER A 166 -16.66 7.35 0.44
CA SER A 166 -17.25 6.39 -0.52
C SER A 166 -16.26 5.35 -1.04
N GLY A 167 -14.98 5.48 -0.69
CA GLY A 167 -13.89 4.55 -1.06
C GLY A 167 -13.72 3.34 -0.13
N GLY A 168 -14.75 2.96 0.64
CA GLY A 168 -14.84 1.64 1.28
C GLY A 168 -13.71 1.25 2.24
N GLY A 169 -13.10 2.21 2.96
CA GLY A 169 -12.07 1.91 3.95
C GLY A 169 -10.69 1.58 3.36
N VAL A 170 -10.39 2.04 2.14
CA VAL A 170 -9.08 1.85 1.50
C VAL A 170 -8.12 3.00 1.87
N ALA A 171 -6.92 2.65 2.34
CA ALA A 171 -5.84 3.58 2.66
C ALA A 171 -5.08 4.05 1.38
N PHE A 172 -5.72 4.88 0.54
CA PHE A 172 -5.14 5.32 -0.74
C PHE A 172 -3.78 6.02 -0.60
N MET A 173 -3.57 6.78 0.49
CA MET A 173 -2.30 7.45 0.75
C MET A 173 -1.16 6.46 1.04
N ALA A 174 -1.47 5.28 1.60
CA ALA A 174 -0.49 4.20 1.73
C ALA A 174 -0.03 3.71 0.35
N HIS A 175 -0.97 3.50 -0.58
CA HIS A 175 -0.63 3.08 -1.94
C HIS A 175 0.22 4.14 -2.66
N ILE A 176 -0.16 5.42 -2.54
CA ILE A 176 0.59 6.52 -3.15
C ILE A 176 2.01 6.59 -2.57
N GLY A 177 2.14 6.58 -1.24
CA GLY A 177 3.44 6.62 -0.56
C GLY A 177 4.32 5.44 -0.91
N GLY A 178 3.77 4.22 -0.89
CA GLY A 178 4.49 3.01 -1.29
C GLY A 178 4.97 3.08 -2.74
N PHE A 179 4.09 3.49 -3.67
CA PHE A 179 4.42 3.63 -5.08
C PHE A 179 5.57 4.62 -5.33
N VAL A 180 5.48 5.82 -4.73
CA VAL A 180 6.52 6.84 -4.84
C VAL A 180 7.84 6.36 -4.23
N ALA A 181 7.79 5.68 -3.08
CA ALA A 181 8.98 5.07 -2.49
C ALA A 181 9.61 4.04 -3.43
N GLY A 182 8.79 3.22 -4.10
CA GLY A 182 9.24 2.25 -5.09
C GLY A 182 9.94 2.89 -6.28
N LEU A 183 9.34 3.95 -6.85
CA LEU A 183 9.95 4.74 -7.94
C LEU A 183 11.32 5.29 -7.55
N ALA A 184 11.44 5.82 -6.33
CA ALA A 184 12.65 6.46 -5.83
C ALA A 184 13.76 5.46 -5.50
N LEU A 185 13.43 4.34 -4.86
CA LEU A 185 14.40 3.43 -4.24
C LEU A 185 14.88 2.32 -5.17
N VAL A 186 14.08 1.90 -6.17
CA VAL A 186 14.37 0.68 -6.94
C VAL A 186 15.75 0.71 -7.62
N LYS A 187 16.16 1.87 -8.15
CA LYS A 187 17.47 2.01 -8.81
C LYS A 187 18.60 1.75 -7.83
N VAL A 188 18.51 2.26 -6.61
CA VAL A 188 19.49 2.06 -5.54
C VAL A 188 19.59 0.56 -5.20
N PHE A 189 18.45 -0.11 -5.05
CA PHE A 189 18.41 -1.54 -4.75
C PHE A 189 18.93 -2.41 -5.90
N SER A 190 18.84 -1.91 -7.14
CA SER A 190 19.33 -2.60 -8.34
C SER A 190 20.83 -2.39 -8.63
N ILE A 191 21.55 -1.55 -7.87
CA ILE A 191 22.98 -1.27 -8.11
C ILE A 191 23.81 -2.55 -8.07
N GLY A 192 24.66 -2.74 -9.07
CA GLY A 192 25.54 -3.92 -9.18
C GLY A 192 24.82 -5.23 -9.54
N ARG A 193 23.54 -5.16 -9.92
CA ARG A 193 22.81 -6.28 -10.52
C ARG A 193 22.98 -6.23 -12.03
N ASN A 194 23.45 -7.32 -12.64
CA ASN A 194 23.51 -7.45 -14.10
C ASN A 194 22.09 -7.61 -14.65
N GLN A 195 21.52 -6.51 -15.17
CA GLN A 195 20.21 -6.49 -15.83
C GLN A 195 20.27 -6.97 -17.30
N GLY A 196 21.47 -7.28 -17.79
CA GLY A 196 21.71 -7.68 -19.17
C GLY A 196 21.13 -9.06 -19.46
N SER A 197 19.87 -9.12 -19.89
CA SER A 197 19.31 -10.11 -20.83
C SER A 197 17.79 -9.98 -21.07
N TYR A 198 17.06 -9.01 -20.50
CA TYR A 198 15.59 -9.06 -20.49
C TYR A 198 14.86 -7.75 -20.83
N ALA A 199 15.44 -6.97 -21.76
CA ALA A 199 14.72 -5.87 -22.43
C ALA A 199 13.94 -6.40 -23.64
#